data_AF-A0A0D0AAV4-F1
#
_entry.id   AF-A0A0D0AAV4-F1
#
_cell.length_a   1.000
_cell.length_b   1.000
_cell.length_c   1.000
_cell.angle_alpha   90.00
_cell.angle_beta   90.00
_cell.angle_gamma   90.00
#
_symmetry.space_group_name_H-M   'P 1'
#
loop_
_entity.id
_entity.type
_entity.pdbx_description
1 polymer ?
#
loop_
_entity_poly.entity_id
_entity_poly.type
_entity_poly.pdbx_seq_one_letter_code
_entity_poly.pdbx_strand_id
1 'polypeptide(L)'
;MTTPTPESPLIIPPTGNHTASVIFCHGLGDTGEGWRPITDTLSKDLPHVKWVLPHAPTGEVTAHNKKSMPRWFDIVSYDFESAAEDRSEIMMAARMIDEFIQREVDAGVPPERVVVGGFSQGAAAVLLAGLTSRPEDGFAGGKEGWKLGGLVVLSGWLPLRNS
;
A
#
# COMPACT_ATOMS: atom_id res chain seq x y z
N MET A 1 -18.09 9.85 17.15
CA MET A 1 -17.70 9.68 15.72
C MET A 1 -17.14 8.27 15.60
N THR A 2 -17.82 7.39 14.88
CA THR A 2 -17.33 6.03 14.62
C THR A 2 -16.18 6.12 13.62
N THR A 3 -14.99 5.72 14.00
CA THR A 3 -13.89 5.46 13.05
C THR A 3 -14.42 4.50 11.99
N PRO A 4 -14.43 4.86 10.69
CA PRO A 4 -14.91 3.96 9.65
C PRO A 4 -14.06 2.68 9.69
N THR A 5 -14.72 1.53 9.77
CA THR A 5 -14.05 0.23 9.69
C THR A 5 -13.35 0.14 8.33
N PRO A 6 -12.05 -0.19 8.26
CA PRO A 6 -11.37 -0.39 7.00
C PRO A 6 -12.10 -1.45 6.18
N GLU A 7 -12.39 -1.13 4.92
CA GLU A 7 -13.01 -2.07 3.99
C GLU A 7 -12.05 -3.24 3.72
N SER A 8 -12.57 -4.46 3.72
CA SER A 8 -11.77 -5.66 3.45
C SER A 8 -11.13 -5.59 2.07
N PRO A 9 -9.85 -5.96 1.90
CA PRO A 9 -9.20 -5.97 0.59
C PRO A 9 -9.93 -6.90 -0.39
N LEU A 10 -9.89 -6.57 -1.68
CA LEU A 10 -10.19 -7.55 -2.72
C LEU A 10 -9.04 -8.56 -2.81
N ILE A 11 -9.40 -9.83 -2.73
CA ILE A 11 -8.48 -10.94 -2.86
C ILE A 11 -8.78 -11.69 -4.16
N ILE A 12 -7.78 -11.79 -5.03
CA ILE A 12 -7.83 -12.67 -6.19
C ILE A 12 -6.95 -13.88 -5.86
N PRO A 13 -7.56 -15.06 -5.64
CA PRO A 13 -6.82 -16.24 -5.26
C PRO A 13 -5.93 -16.72 -6.42
N PRO A 14 -4.79 -17.38 -6.12
CA PRO A 14 -4.01 -18.06 -7.13
C PRO A 14 -4.82 -19.21 -7.73
N THR A 15 -4.60 -19.48 -9.01
CA THR A 15 -5.24 -20.59 -9.73
C THR A 15 -4.41 -21.88 -9.71
N GLY A 16 -3.15 -21.79 -9.30
CA GLY A 16 -2.23 -22.89 -9.02
C GLY A 16 -1.75 -22.88 -7.56
N ASN A 17 -0.61 -23.54 -7.30
CA ASN A 17 -0.04 -23.57 -5.95
C ASN A 17 0.41 -22.17 -5.51
N HIS A 18 -0.11 -21.70 -4.37
CA HIS A 18 0.22 -20.38 -3.83
C HIS A 18 1.67 -20.38 -3.34
N THR A 19 2.52 -19.61 -4.01
CA THR A 19 3.95 -19.49 -3.64
C THR A 19 4.46 -18.05 -3.63
N ALA A 20 3.64 -17.11 -4.07
CA ALA A 20 3.97 -15.69 -4.10
C ALA A 20 2.71 -14.83 -3.91
N SER A 21 2.89 -13.61 -3.44
CA SER A 21 1.80 -12.64 -3.29
C SER A 21 2.17 -11.29 -3.86
N VAL A 22 1.20 -10.62 -4.47
CA VAL A 22 1.31 -9.22 -4.89
C VAL A 22 0.30 -8.40 -4.11
N ILE A 23 0.77 -7.38 -3.40
CA ILE A 23 -0.07 -6.38 -2.73
C ILE A 23 -0.04 -5.11 -3.58
N PHE A 24 -1.19 -4.61 -4.05
CA PHE A 24 -1.22 -3.43 -4.91
C PHE A 24 -2.14 -2.32 -4.37
N CYS A 25 -1.57 -1.16 -4.06
CA CYS A 25 -2.25 0.00 -3.48
C CYS A 25 -2.68 1.02 -4.55
N HIS A 26 -3.98 1.32 -4.60
CA HIS A 26 -4.57 2.27 -5.56
C HIS A 26 -4.19 3.74 -5.28
N GLY A 27 -4.51 4.63 -6.23
CA GLY A 27 -4.31 6.09 -6.07
C GLY A 27 -5.42 6.77 -5.26
N LEU A 28 -5.24 8.06 -4.96
CA LEU A 28 -6.22 8.85 -4.21
C LEU A 28 -7.61 8.78 -4.86
N GLY A 29 -8.64 8.52 -4.06
CA GLY A 29 -10.05 8.55 -4.47
C GLY A 29 -10.55 7.29 -5.18
N ASP A 30 -9.66 6.35 -5.48
CA ASP A 30 -9.98 5.06 -6.13
C ASP A 30 -10.25 3.96 -5.07
N THR A 31 -10.36 2.69 -5.49
CA THR A 31 -10.51 1.52 -4.62
C THR A 31 -9.68 0.34 -5.12
N GLY A 32 -9.58 -0.74 -4.33
CA GLY A 32 -9.03 -2.02 -4.80
C GLY A 32 -9.73 -2.54 -6.06
N GLU A 33 -11.05 -2.30 -6.20
CA GLU A 33 -11.84 -2.80 -7.34
C GLU A 33 -11.50 -2.09 -8.63
N GLY A 34 -11.13 -0.80 -8.55
CA GLY A 34 -10.66 -0.03 -9.71
C GLY A 34 -9.43 -0.65 -10.38
N TRP A 35 -8.65 -1.44 -9.63
CA TRP A 35 -7.42 -2.09 -10.10
C TRP A 35 -7.61 -3.54 -10.56
N ARG A 36 -8.80 -4.11 -10.33
CA ARG A 36 -9.13 -5.47 -10.75
C ARG A 36 -8.90 -5.76 -12.25
N PRO A 37 -9.22 -4.86 -13.20
CA PRO A 37 -9.02 -5.16 -14.63
C PRO A 37 -7.56 -5.45 -15.00
N ILE A 38 -6.62 -4.79 -14.34
CA ILE A 38 -5.17 -4.99 -14.57
C ILE A 38 -4.75 -6.34 -13.97
N THR A 39 -5.19 -6.66 -12.76
CA THR A 39 -4.87 -7.94 -12.12
C THR A 39 -5.55 -9.13 -12.78
N ASP A 40 -6.78 -9.02 -13.27
CA ASP A 40 -7.47 -10.06 -14.05
C ASP A 40 -6.72 -10.38 -15.35
N THR A 41 -5.98 -9.40 -15.89
CA THR A 41 -5.11 -9.61 -17.06
C THR A 41 -3.83 -10.33 -16.67
N LEU A 42 -3.12 -9.85 -15.63
CA LEU A 42 -1.81 -10.37 -15.22
C LEU A 42 -1.87 -11.73 -14.50
N SER A 43 -2.95 -11.98 -13.74
CA SER A 43 -3.12 -13.21 -12.95
C SER A 43 -3.14 -14.49 -13.80
N LYS A 44 -3.53 -14.39 -15.07
CA LYS A 44 -3.54 -15.51 -16.02
C LYS A 44 -2.14 -16.04 -16.31
N ASP A 45 -1.15 -15.15 -16.37
CA ASP A 45 0.25 -15.49 -16.62
C ASP A 45 1.00 -15.85 -15.32
N LEU A 46 0.35 -15.65 -14.16
CA LEU A 46 0.94 -15.80 -12.84
C LEU A 46 0.06 -16.68 -11.93
N PRO A 47 -0.18 -17.96 -12.29
CA PRO A 47 -1.12 -18.83 -11.59
C PRO A 47 -0.74 -19.11 -10.12
N HIS A 48 0.53 -18.94 -9.76
CA HIS A 48 1.05 -19.18 -8.42
C HIS A 48 0.99 -17.95 -7.49
N VAL A 49 0.49 -16.82 -8.01
CA VAL A 49 0.44 -15.53 -7.31
C VAL A 49 -0.97 -15.27 -6.77
N LYS A 50 -1.06 -14.97 -5.47
CA LYS A 50 -2.25 -14.35 -4.88
C LYS A 50 -2.16 -12.83 -5.03
N TRP A 51 -3.25 -12.18 -5.44
CA TRP A 51 -3.30 -10.72 -5.50
C TRP A 51 -4.15 -10.19 -4.35
N VAL A 52 -3.60 -9.22 -3.64
CA VAL A 52 -4.25 -8.49 -2.55
C VAL A 52 -4.37 -7.04 -3.02
N LEU A 53 -5.60 -6.54 -3.09
CA LEU A 53 -5.92 -5.19 -3.53
C LEU A 53 -6.60 -4.44 -2.35
N PRO A 54 -5.81 -3.81 -1.46
CA PRO A 54 -6.34 -3.11 -0.31
C PRO A 54 -7.15 -1.87 -0.68
N HIS A 55 -8.14 -1.55 0.15
CA HIS A 55 -8.88 -0.29 0.08
C HIS A 55 -8.31 0.69 1.10
N ALA A 56 -8.01 1.91 0.65
CA ALA A 56 -7.62 2.97 1.57
C ALA A 56 -8.82 3.40 2.44
N PRO A 57 -8.60 3.79 3.71
CA PRO A 57 -9.66 4.36 4.54
C PRO A 57 -10.24 5.62 3.90
N THR A 58 -11.52 5.88 4.14
CA THR A 58 -12.15 7.13 3.69
C THR A 58 -11.81 8.26 4.66
N GLY A 59 -11.31 9.38 4.11
CA GLY A 59 -10.99 10.58 4.89
C GLY A 59 -11.06 11.85 4.05
N GLU A 60 -11.12 13.01 4.72
CA GLU A 60 -11.10 14.32 4.06
C GLU A 60 -9.72 14.60 3.47
N VAL A 61 -9.68 15.10 2.23
CA VAL A 61 -8.44 15.53 1.57
C VAL A 61 -8.34 17.05 1.59
N THR A 62 -7.36 17.59 2.30
CA THR A 62 -7.20 19.05 2.50
C THR A 62 -7.02 19.78 1.17
N ALA A 63 -6.16 19.31 0.27
CA ALA A 63 -5.92 19.89 -1.05
C ALA A 63 -7.14 19.78 -2.00
N HIS A 64 -8.11 18.92 -1.67
CA HIS A 64 -9.32 18.70 -2.46
C HIS A 64 -10.56 19.27 -1.77
N ASN A 65 -10.45 20.47 -1.20
CA ASN A 65 -11.53 21.18 -0.51
C ASN A 65 -12.17 20.35 0.62
N LYS A 66 -11.37 19.55 1.34
CA LYS A 66 -11.83 18.64 2.41
C LYS A 66 -12.89 17.63 1.96
N LYS A 67 -12.95 17.32 0.66
CA LYS A 67 -13.84 16.28 0.17
C LYS A 67 -13.41 14.94 0.75
N SER A 68 -14.37 14.18 1.28
CA SER A 68 -14.15 12.84 1.80
C SER A 68 -14.06 11.82 0.66
N MET A 69 -12.96 11.06 0.63
CA MET A 69 -12.72 9.99 -0.36
C MET A 69 -11.67 9.00 0.18
N PRO A 70 -11.50 7.83 -0.44
CA PRO A 70 -10.43 6.90 -0.09
C PRO A 70 -9.05 7.56 -0.20
N ARG A 71 -8.28 7.56 0.89
CA ARG A 71 -6.93 8.15 0.95
C ARG A 71 -6.02 7.36 1.89
N TRP A 72 -4.76 7.19 1.50
CA TRP A 72 -3.75 6.54 2.37
C TRP A 72 -3.28 7.47 3.49
N PHE A 73 -3.13 8.75 3.16
CA PHE A 73 -2.76 9.85 4.03
C PHE A 73 -3.29 11.16 3.41
N ASP A 74 -3.30 12.26 4.15
CA ASP A 74 -3.84 13.53 3.69
C ASP A 74 -2.86 14.19 2.72
N ILE A 75 -3.39 14.71 1.62
CA ILE A 75 -2.63 15.58 0.72
C ILE A 75 -3.06 16.99 1.08
N VAL A 76 -2.17 17.74 1.74
CA VAL A 76 -2.43 19.13 2.14
C VAL A 76 -2.24 20.12 0.99
N SER A 77 -1.39 19.78 0.03
CA SER A 77 -1.14 20.55 -1.19
C SER A 77 -0.69 19.62 -2.31
N TYR A 78 -0.98 19.98 -3.56
CA TYR A 78 -0.46 19.29 -4.75
C TYR A 78 0.96 19.74 -5.13
N ASP A 79 1.55 20.67 -4.37
CA ASP A 79 2.98 20.94 -4.44
C ASP A 79 3.76 19.90 -3.63
N PHE A 80 4.07 18.77 -4.27
CA PHE A 80 4.84 17.68 -3.68
C PHE A 80 6.34 18.01 -3.48
N GLU A 81 6.79 19.18 -3.93
CA GLU A 81 8.18 19.59 -3.77
C GLU A 81 8.39 20.35 -2.47
N SER A 82 7.51 21.30 -2.15
CA SER A 82 7.72 22.26 -1.06
C SER A 82 6.71 22.16 0.08
N ALA A 83 5.57 21.49 -0.13
CA ALA A 83 4.55 21.40 0.90
C ALA A 83 5.01 20.55 2.09
N ALA A 84 4.57 20.95 3.28
CA ALA A 84 4.73 20.15 4.47
C ALA A 84 3.92 18.85 4.35
N GLU A 85 4.53 17.73 4.75
CA GLU A 85 3.91 16.42 4.75
C GLU A 85 3.54 16.02 6.19
N ASP A 86 2.36 15.41 6.39
CA ASP A 86 1.99 14.85 7.70
C ASP A 86 2.69 13.50 7.89
N ARG A 87 3.88 13.55 8.52
CA ARG A 87 4.65 12.36 8.84
C ARG A 87 3.82 11.30 9.56
N SER A 88 2.93 11.69 10.47
CA SER A 88 2.18 10.73 11.28
C SER A 88 1.23 9.91 10.43
N GLU A 89 0.45 10.55 9.55
CA GLU A 89 -0.47 9.85 8.65
C GLU A 89 0.28 9.02 7.60
N ILE A 90 1.39 9.53 7.05
CA ILE A 90 2.18 8.79 6.05
C ILE A 90 2.80 7.53 6.70
N MET A 91 3.33 7.63 7.93
CA MET A 91 3.83 6.46 8.65
C MET A 91 2.70 5.47 9.00
N MET A 92 1.47 5.93 9.27
CA MET A 92 0.31 5.04 9.44
C MET A 92 -0.02 4.28 8.15
N ALA A 93 0.04 4.93 6.99
CA ALA A 93 -0.14 4.27 5.70
C ALA A 93 0.89 3.15 5.48
N ALA A 94 2.16 3.39 5.82
CA ALA A 94 3.20 2.37 5.76
C ALA A 94 2.90 1.19 6.71
N ARG A 95 2.47 1.45 7.95
CA ARG A 95 2.07 0.39 8.90
C ARG A 95 0.95 -0.48 8.36
N MET A 96 -0.06 0.13 7.73
CA MET A 96 -1.15 -0.62 7.11
C MET A 96 -0.65 -1.57 6.02
N ILE A 97 0.26 -1.10 5.17
CA ILE A 97 0.87 -1.94 4.12
C ILE A 97 1.66 -3.09 4.75
N ASP A 98 2.38 -2.82 5.84
CA ASP A 98 3.13 -3.85 6.57
C ASP A 98 2.25 -4.93 7.19
N GLU A 99 1.06 -4.57 7.67
CA GLU A 99 0.09 -5.55 8.15
C GLU A 99 -0.38 -6.49 7.02
N PHE A 100 -0.55 -5.99 5.80
CA PHE A 100 -0.85 -6.86 4.66
C PHE A 100 0.32 -7.77 4.34
N ILE A 101 1.55 -7.28 4.36
CA ILE A 101 2.76 -8.11 4.15
C ILE A 101 2.84 -9.20 5.22
N GLN A 102 2.64 -8.84 6.50
CA GLN A 102 2.68 -9.80 7.61
C GLN A 102 1.64 -10.91 7.46
N ARG A 103 0.40 -10.58 7.05
CA ARG A 103 -0.64 -11.59 6.81
C ARG A 103 -0.24 -12.59 5.72
N GLU A 104 0.48 -12.15 4.70
CA GLU A 104 0.99 -13.04 3.65
C GLU A 104 2.11 -13.95 4.16
N VAL A 105 3.00 -13.39 4.98
CA VAL A 105 4.09 -14.14 5.62
C VAL A 105 3.56 -15.17 6.62
N ASP A 106 2.57 -14.79 7.43
CA ASP A 106 1.88 -15.69 8.37
C ASP A 106 1.12 -16.81 7.63
N ALA A 107 0.66 -16.54 6.41
CA ALA A 107 0.07 -17.53 5.52
C ALA A 107 1.10 -18.43 4.83
N GLY A 108 2.41 -18.26 5.10
CA GLY A 108 3.49 -19.12 4.63
C GLY A 108 4.21 -18.63 3.37
N VAL A 109 3.94 -17.41 2.89
CA VAL A 109 4.69 -16.84 1.76
C VAL A 109 5.99 -16.21 2.26
N PRO A 110 7.17 -16.65 1.80
CA PRO A 110 8.42 -16.01 2.19
C PRO A 110 8.42 -14.52 1.82
N PRO A 111 8.96 -13.60 2.64
CA PRO A 111 8.99 -12.17 2.33
C PRO A 111 9.57 -11.86 0.95
N GLU A 112 10.60 -12.58 0.53
CA GLU A 112 11.27 -12.44 -0.78
C GLU A 112 10.38 -12.88 -1.97
N ARG A 113 9.20 -13.44 -1.68
CA ARG A 113 8.16 -13.82 -2.64
C ARG A 113 6.91 -12.93 -2.54
N VAL A 114 6.97 -11.89 -1.71
CA VAL A 114 5.97 -10.83 -1.64
C VAL A 114 6.46 -9.62 -2.44
N VAL A 115 5.68 -9.20 -3.43
CA VAL A 115 5.88 -7.95 -4.18
C VAL A 115 4.84 -6.95 -3.72
N VAL A 116 5.27 -5.71 -3.48
CA VAL A 116 4.38 -4.63 -3.06
C VAL A 116 4.42 -3.53 -4.11
N GLY A 117 3.27 -3.13 -4.60
CA GLY A 117 3.17 -2.12 -5.65
C GLY A 117 2.09 -1.10 -5.38
N GLY A 118 2.15 0.02 -6.08
CA GLY A 118 1.09 1.00 -6.02
C GLY A 118 1.13 2.03 -7.13
N PHE A 119 0.07 2.81 -7.21
CA PHE A 119 -0.09 3.92 -8.15
C PHE A 119 -0.32 5.26 -7.46
N SER A 120 0.30 6.33 -7.96
CA SER A 120 0.11 7.70 -7.46
C SER A 120 0.29 7.78 -5.94
N GLN A 121 -0.73 8.17 -5.17
CA GLN A 121 -0.65 8.21 -3.70
C GLN A 121 -0.32 6.84 -3.08
N GLY A 122 -0.84 5.75 -3.63
CA GLY A 122 -0.51 4.39 -3.16
C GLY A 122 0.94 4.04 -3.44
N ALA A 123 1.50 4.51 -4.56
CA ALA A 123 2.92 4.31 -4.88
C ALA A 123 3.83 5.02 -3.86
N ALA A 124 3.45 6.23 -3.43
CA ALA A 124 4.17 6.97 -2.39
C ALA A 124 4.16 6.24 -1.04
N ALA A 125 3.00 5.69 -0.64
CA ALA A 125 2.89 4.88 0.58
C ALA A 125 3.73 3.59 0.53
N VAL A 126 3.73 2.90 -0.62
CA VAL A 126 4.50 1.66 -0.83
C VAL A 126 6.00 1.89 -0.81
N LEU A 127 6.48 3.00 -1.40
CA LEU A 127 7.89 3.38 -1.31
C LEU A 127 8.33 3.50 0.15
N LEU A 128 7.53 4.15 0.99
CA LEU A 128 7.84 4.28 2.41
C LEU A 128 7.84 2.92 3.12
N ALA A 129 6.83 2.08 2.89
CA ALA A 129 6.74 0.74 3.50
C ALA A 129 7.92 -0.17 3.10
N GLY A 130 8.39 -0.06 1.84
CA GLY A 130 9.42 -0.93 1.29
C GLY A 130 10.87 -0.46 1.49
N LEU A 131 11.12 0.84 1.70
CA LEU A 131 12.47 1.41 1.74
C LEU A 131 12.89 1.96 3.10
N THR A 132 11.98 2.02 4.08
CA THR A 132 12.27 2.68 5.36
C THR A 132 12.73 1.66 6.41
N SER A 133 13.94 1.85 6.93
CA SER A 133 14.38 1.19 8.17
C SER A 133 13.52 1.69 9.32
N ARG A 134 13.13 0.80 10.25
CA ARG A 134 12.01 1.09 11.15
C ARG A 134 12.53 1.60 12.49
N PRO A 135 12.36 2.91 12.78
CA PRO A 135 13.02 3.53 13.93
C PRO A 135 12.34 3.21 15.27
N GLU A 136 11.10 2.69 15.25
CA GLU A 136 10.25 2.49 16.43
C GLU A 136 9.52 1.13 16.41
N ASP A 137 9.08 0.69 17.59
CA ASP A 137 8.23 -0.50 17.77
C ASP A 137 6.84 -0.30 17.15
N GLY A 138 6.19 -1.40 16.71
CA GLY A 138 4.82 -1.38 16.16
C GLY A 138 4.72 -1.51 14.64
N PHE A 139 5.82 -1.88 13.99
CA PHE A 139 5.93 -2.09 12.56
C PHE A 139 6.29 -3.56 12.26
N ALA A 140 5.53 -4.26 11.40
CA ALA A 140 5.73 -5.69 11.11
C ALA A 140 6.94 -5.96 10.19
N GLY A 141 7.79 -6.94 10.48
CA GLY A 141 9.06 -7.17 9.75
C GLY A 141 10.32 -6.67 10.48
N GLY A 142 10.16 -6.08 11.67
CA GLY A 142 11.28 -5.75 12.56
C GLY A 142 12.09 -4.52 12.13
N LYS A 143 13.17 -4.23 12.88
CA LYS A 143 13.99 -3.01 12.70
C LYS A 143 14.63 -2.89 11.31
N GLU A 144 14.97 -4.02 10.70
CA GLU A 144 15.59 -4.08 9.38
C GLU A 144 14.59 -3.93 8.22
N GLY A 145 13.29 -4.00 8.51
CA GLY A 145 12.23 -4.02 7.49
C GLY A 145 12.13 -5.36 6.75
N TRP A 146 11.32 -5.38 5.70
CA TRP A 146 11.06 -6.58 4.91
C TRP A 146 12.11 -6.81 3.82
N LYS A 147 12.58 -8.06 3.68
CA LYS A 147 13.32 -8.50 2.49
C LYS A 147 12.33 -8.90 1.40
N LEU A 148 11.72 -7.92 0.74
CA LEU A 148 10.68 -8.13 -0.27
C LEU A 148 11.24 -8.67 -1.59
N GLY A 149 10.38 -9.33 -2.37
CA GLY A 149 10.70 -9.76 -3.74
C GLY A 149 10.84 -8.61 -4.73
N GLY A 150 10.20 -7.47 -4.44
CA GLY A 150 10.35 -6.24 -5.22
C GLY A 150 9.31 -5.18 -4.90
N LEU A 151 9.56 -3.96 -5.37
CA LEU A 151 8.62 -2.86 -5.34
C LEU A 151 8.19 -2.47 -6.77
N VAL A 152 6.90 -2.18 -6.96
CA VAL A 152 6.36 -1.66 -8.23
C VAL A 152 5.74 -0.29 -8.01
N VAL A 153 6.38 0.76 -8.53
CA VAL A 153 5.99 2.15 -8.26
C VAL A 153 5.53 2.80 -9.56
N LEU A 154 4.23 3.06 -9.68
CA LEU A 154 3.65 3.66 -10.88
C LEU A 154 3.26 5.11 -10.62
N SER A 155 3.98 6.06 -11.23
CA SER A 155 3.67 7.50 -11.16
C SER A 155 3.57 8.06 -9.72
N GLY A 156 4.43 7.60 -8.81
CA GLY A 156 4.51 8.07 -7.42
C GLY A 156 5.59 9.11 -7.17
N TRP A 157 5.76 9.47 -5.90
CA TRP A 157 6.89 10.26 -5.39
C TRP A 157 7.40 9.63 -4.09
N LEU A 158 8.62 9.99 -3.67
CA LEU A 158 9.15 9.59 -2.36
C LEU A 158 8.72 10.63 -1.31
N PRO A 159 7.75 10.32 -0.43
CA PRO A 159 7.41 11.20 0.68
C PRO A 159 8.54 11.18 1.71
N LEU A 160 8.59 12.22 2.55
CA LEU A 160 9.52 12.35 3.66
C LEU A 160 11.01 12.34 3.27
N ARG A 161 11.32 12.68 2.00
CA ARG A 161 12.69 12.60 1.44
C ARG A 161 13.74 13.47 2.13
N ASN A 162 13.31 14.51 2.86
CA ASN A 162 14.19 15.48 3.54
C ASN A 162 14.05 15.44 5.07
N SER A 163 13.42 14.39 5.62
CA SER A 163 13.05 14.28 7.05
C SER A 163 13.96 13.33 7.83
#